data_AF-A0A728H0E2-F1
#
_entry.id   AF-A0A728H0E2-F1
#
_cell.length_a   1.000
_cell.length_b   1.000
_cell.length_c   1.000
_cell.angle_alpha   90.00
_cell.angle_beta   90.00
_cell.angle_gamma   90.00
#
_symmetry.space_group_name_H-M   'P 1'
#
loop_
_entity.id
_entity.type
_entity.pdbx_description
1 polymer ?
#
loop_
_entity_poly.entity_id
_entity_poly.type
_entity_poly.pdbx_seq_one_letter_code
_entity_poly.pdbx_strand_id
1 'polypeptide(L)'
;NYLYDELNNKNIEAVKFSTYVFAEDRTYEEQVIFSPLKDSDFGWYKEKDARIAFHEDSYIQPDIGGRDRNKFFPRSAYPNIIIEVIRTHYPERDTFQKLLELSKTNHHVYFYFIDEGNKKSKLNSLSIKNGILTLRVSHYLIGGQLYKNGNCYAPKGEDESFEHWYQYLENSYFTNAMERA
;
A
#
# COMPACT_ATOMS: atom_id res chain seq x y z
N ASN A 1 -1.63 -16.56 4.12
CA ASN A 1 -1.59 -15.63 2.97
C ASN A 1 -0.13 -15.29 2.86
N TYR A 2 0.57 -15.71 1.80
CA TYR A 2 2.05 -15.70 1.76
C TYR A 2 2.66 -14.39 2.26
N LEU A 3 2.13 -13.25 1.84
CA LEU A 3 2.63 -11.94 2.27
C LEU A 3 2.47 -11.71 3.78
N TYR A 4 1.30 -12.03 4.34
CA TYR A 4 1.02 -11.93 5.77
C TYR A 4 1.93 -12.85 6.60
N ASP A 5 2.22 -14.04 6.07
CA ASP A 5 3.06 -15.04 6.73
C ASP A 5 4.53 -14.55 6.79
N GLU A 6 5.02 -13.89 5.73
CA GLU A 6 6.33 -13.25 5.72
C GLU A 6 6.41 -12.03 6.65
N LEU A 7 5.36 -11.19 6.68
CA LEU A 7 5.29 -10.02 7.57
C LEU A 7 5.32 -10.40 9.06
N ASN A 8 4.83 -11.59 9.43
CA ASN A 8 4.85 -12.11 10.79
C ASN A 8 5.96 -13.16 11.04
N ASN A 9 6.91 -13.30 10.12
CA ASN A 9 8.00 -14.24 10.27
C ASN A 9 8.90 -13.81 11.45
N LYS A 10 9.10 -14.71 12.42
CA LYS A 10 9.84 -14.44 13.66
C LYS A 10 11.31 -14.08 13.45
N ASN A 11 11.85 -14.37 12.27
CA ASN A 11 13.23 -14.03 11.90
C ASN A 11 13.34 -12.62 11.28
N ILE A 12 12.22 -11.91 11.13
CA ILE A 12 12.18 -10.54 10.63
C ILE A 12 12.18 -9.58 11.81
N GLU A 13 13.19 -8.71 11.82
CA GLU A 13 13.39 -7.69 12.85
C GLU A 13 12.67 -6.38 12.49
N ALA A 14 12.56 -6.08 11.20
CA ALA A 14 11.91 -4.87 10.72
C ALA A 14 11.36 -5.05 9.29
N VAL A 15 10.31 -4.29 8.98
CA VAL A 15 9.70 -4.24 7.64
C VAL A 15 9.90 -2.87 7.03
N LYS A 16 10.45 -2.80 5.81
CA LYS A 16 10.61 -1.57 5.03
C LYS A 16 9.79 -1.62 3.76
N PHE A 17 9.37 -0.46 3.27
CA PHE A 17 8.67 -0.30 2.01
C PHE A 17 9.50 0.57 1.09
N SER A 18 9.67 0.13 -0.15
CA SER A 18 10.39 0.88 -1.18
C SER A 18 9.62 0.89 -2.49
N THR A 19 10.04 1.76 -3.39
CA THR A 19 9.59 1.80 -4.80
C THR A 19 10.82 1.90 -5.69
N TYR A 20 10.66 1.54 -6.96
CA TYR A 20 11.65 1.94 -7.96
C TYR A 20 11.17 3.20 -8.68
N VAL A 21 12.09 4.12 -8.92
CA VAL A 21 11.90 5.30 -9.78
C VAL A 21 12.72 5.07 -11.03
N PHE A 22 12.05 5.07 -12.17
CA PHE A 22 12.68 4.76 -13.46
C PHE A 22 13.10 6.04 -14.16
N ALA A 23 14.32 6.04 -14.70
CA ALA A 23 14.80 7.03 -15.64
C ALA A 23 14.28 6.74 -17.06
N GLU A 24 14.49 7.68 -17.98
CA GLU A 24 14.06 7.55 -19.38
C GLU A 24 14.70 6.36 -20.10
N ASP A 25 15.95 6.02 -19.74
CA ASP A 25 16.69 4.87 -20.27
C ASP A 25 16.28 3.52 -19.64
N ARG A 26 15.25 3.52 -18.79
CA ARG A 26 14.73 2.37 -18.03
C ARG A 26 15.65 1.84 -16.93
N THR A 27 16.76 2.52 -16.65
CA THR A 27 17.46 2.29 -15.39
C THR A 27 16.57 2.75 -14.24
N TYR A 28 16.84 2.26 -13.03
CA TYR A 28 16.04 2.61 -11.87
C TYR A 28 16.88 2.81 -10.63
N GLU A 29 16.36 3.67 -9.75
CA GLU A 29 16.82 3.84 -8.39
C GLU A 29 15.75 3.28 -7.43
N GLU A 30 16.18 2.56 -6.39
CA GLU A 30 15.29 2.19 -5.29
C GLU A 30 15.20 3.33 -4.27
N GLN A 31 13.98 3.80 -4.02
CA GLN A 31 13.68 4.81 -3.02
C GLN A 31 12.87 4.20 -1.88
N VAL A 32 13.27 4.51 -0.65
CA VAL A 32 12.53 4.10 0.56
C VAL A 32 11.28 4.98 0.68
N ILE A 33 10.11 4.35 0.70
CA ILE A 33 8.84 5.01 1.01
C ILE A 33 8.66 5.11 2.52
N PHE A 34 8.95 4.01 3.22
CA PHE A 34 8.81 3.93 4.67
C PHE A 34 9.85 2.97 5.26
N SER A 35 10.42 3.39 6.39
CA SER A 35 11.23 2.56 7.27
C SER A 35 10.84 2.85 8.71
N PRO A 36 10.66 1.81 9.54
CA PRO A 36 10.34 1.99 10.95
C PRO A 36 11.47 2.69 11.69
N LEU A 37 11.10 3.41 12.75
CA LEU A 37 12.06 3.97 13.69
C LEU A 37 12.69 2.86 14.54
N LYS A 38 13.80 3.16 15.20
CA LYS A 38 14.54 2.18 16.02
C LYS A 38 13.70 1.60 17.18
N ASP A 39 12.75 2.37 17.70
CA ASP A 39 11.85 2.00 18.80
C ASP A 39 10.46 1.57 18.33
N SER A 40 10.25 1.45 17.02
CA SER A 40 8.98 1.01 16.45
C SER A 40 8.78 -0.50 16.60
N ASP A 41 7.55 -0.89 16.93
CA ASP A 41 7.16 -2.30 17.04
C ASP A 41 5.91 -2.59 16.20
N PHE A 42 6.10 -2.73 14.89
CA PHE A 42 4.98 -2.97 13.96
C PHE A 42 4.37 -4.35 14.16
N GLY A 43 3.05 -4.40 14.39
CA GLY A 43 2.24 -5.60 14.34
C GLY A 43 1.40 -5.63 13.06
N TRP A 44 1.19 -6.82 12.53
CA TRP A 44 0.44 -7.06 11.28
C TRP A 44 -0.80 -7.90 11.55
N TYR A 45 -1.92 -7.50 10.97
CA TYR A 45 -3.25 -8.04 11.20
C TYR A 45 -3.91 -8.34 9.85
N LYS A 46 -4.87 -9.26 9.81
CA LYS A 46 -5.62 -9.61 8.59
C LYS A 46 -7.10 -9.80 8.89
N GLU A 47 -7.92 -9.82 7.85
CA GLU A 47 -9.35 -10.12 7.93
C GLU A 47 -10.05 -9.24 8.98
N LYS A 48 -10.86 -9.82 9.86
CA LYS A 48 -11.62 -9.11 10.90
C LYS A 48 -10.74 -8.28 11.84
N ASP A 49 -9.48 -8.68 12.05
CA ASP A 49 -8.56 -8.01 12.97
C ASP A 49 -7.88 -6.79 12.32
N ALA A 50 -8.01 -6.64 11.01
CA ALA A 50 -7.51 -5.48 10.25
C ALA A 50 -8.56 -4.38 10.04
N ARG A 51 -9.80 -4.55 10.55
CA ARG A 51 -10.91 -3.61 10.32
C ARG A 51 -10.57 -2.20 10.81
N ILE A 52 -10.93 -1.22 9.99
CA ILE A 52 -10.82 0.21 10.32
C ILE A 52 -12.23 0.78 10.29
N ALA A 53 -12.69 1.23 11.46
CA ALA A 53 -14.00 1.83 11.63
C ALA A 53 -13.99 3.30 11.19
N PHE A 54 -15.12 3.73 10.63
CA PHE A 54 -15.41 5.11 10.25
C PHE A 54 -16.55 5.64 11.12
N HIS A 55 -16.77 6.94 11.07
CA HIS A 55 -17.70 7.66 11.96
C HIS A 55 -19.17 7.36 11.66
N GLU A 56 -19.48 6.96 10.43
CA GLU A 56 -20.83 6.62 9.95
C GLU A 56 -21.22 5.16 10.20
N ASP A 57 -20.75 4.56 11.30
CA ASP A 57 -20.96 3.16 11.68
C ASP A 57 -20.56 2.14 10.59
N SER A 58 -19.66 2.56 9.71
CA SER A 58 -19.13 1.73 8.64
C SER A 58 -17.69 1.30 8.95
N TYR A 59 -17.19 0.30 8.23
CA TYR A 59 -15.79 -0.07 8.28
C TYR A 59 -15.30 -0.48 6.89
N ILE A 60 -13.99 -0.37 6.68
CA ILE A 60 -13.32 -1.18 5.64
C ILE A 60 -12.58 -2.34 6.32
N GLN A 61 -12.38 -3.42 5.57
CA GLN A 61 -11.63 -4.58 6.04
C GLN A 61 -10.50 -4.85 5.03
N PRO A 62 -9.35 -4.19 5.20
CA PRO A 62 -8.21 -4.43 4.34
C PRO A 62 -7.74 -5.87 4.40
N ASP A 63 -7.07 -6.33 3.34
CA ASP A 63 -6.43 -7.65 3.35
C ASP A 63 -5.42 -7.78 4.48
N ILE A 64 -4.58 -6.74 4.67
CA ILE A 64 -3.59 -6.66 5.73
C ILE A 64 -3.52 -5.24 6.29
N GLY A 65 -3.60 -5.11 7.61
CA GLY A 65 -3.36 -3.88 8.35
C GLY A 65 -2.08 -3.97 9.17
N GLY A 66 -1.30 -2.89 9.22
CA GLY A 66 -0.08 -2.76 10.01
C GLY A 66 -0.12 -1.52 10.88
N ARG A 67 0.37 -1.61 12.12
CA ARG A 67 0.54 -0.44 12.99
C ARG A 67 1.65 -0.65 14.00
N ASP A 68 2.25 0.45 14.43
CA ASP A 68 3.19 0.45 15.55
C ASP A 68 2.45 0.24 16.87
N ARG A 69 2.72 -0.88 17.55
CA ARG A 69 2.05 -1.28 18.81
C ARG A 69 2.45 -0.41 19.99
N ASN A 70 3.57 0.29 19.90
CA ASN A 70 4.06 1.19 20.95
C ASN A 70 3.45 2.59 20.85
N LYS A 71 2.64 2.88 19.82
CA LYS A 71 2.14 4.23 19.53
C LYS A 71 0.62 4.26 19.53
N PHE A 72 0.07 5.27 20.20
CA PHE A 72 -1.38 5.42 20.35
C PHE A 72 -2.07 5.91 19.06
N PHE A 73 -1.46 6.86 18.34
CA PHE A 73 -2.05 7.50 17.16
C PHE A 73 -1.01 7.65 16.04
N PRO A 74 -1.33 7.33 14.77
CA PRO A 74 -0.35 7.33 13.67
C PRO A 74 0.17 8.74 13.35
N ARG A 75 1.46 8.83 13.01
CA ARG A 75 2.12 10.06 12.52
C ARG A 75 2.92 9.74 11.27
N SER A 76 3.36 10.76 10.54
CA SER A 76 4.22 10.58 9.36
C SER A 76 5.46 9.69 9.61
N ALA A 77 6.04 9.75 10.82
CA ALA A 77 7.20 8.95 11.19
C ALA A 77 6.88 7.47 11.52
N TYR A 78 5.62 7.15 11.80
CA TYR A 78 5.12 5.81 12.13
C TYR A 78 3.66 5.71 11.65
N PRO A 79 3.44 5.70 10.33
CA PRO A 79 2.12 5.65 9.77
C PRO A 79 1.48 4.30 10.08
N ASN A 80 0.16 4.26 10.14
CA ASN A 80 -0.53 2.99 9.97
C ASN A 80 -0.37 2.54 8.51
N ILE A 81 -0.33 1.24 8.28
CA ILE A 81 -0.12 0.66 6.96
C ILE A 81 -1.34 -0.15 6.57
N ILE A 82 -1.79 0.02 5.34
CA ILE A 82 -2.84 -0.77 4.72
C ILE A 82 -2.23 -1.40 3.48
N ILE A 83 -2.38 -2.71 3.32
CA ILE A 83 -1.96 -3.41 2.11
C ILE A 83 -3.20 -4.08 1.53
N GLU A 84 -3.61 -3.63 0.34
CA GLU A 84 -4.65 -4.26 -0.47
C GLU A 84 -3.98 -5.20 -1.47
N VAL A 85 -4.29 -6.49 -1.42
CA VAL A 85 -3.69 -7.52 -2.27
C VAL A 85 -4.55 -7.69 -3.51
N ILE A 86 -4.21 -6.96 -4.57
CA ILE A 86 -4.97 -6.96 -5.82
C ILE A 86 -4.59 -8.18 -6.67
N ARG A 87 -5.58 -9.03 -6.94
CA ARG A 87 -5.45 -10.26 -7.74
C ARG A 87 -6.39 -10.28 -8.93
N THR A 88 -7.68 -10.36 -8.61
CA THR A 88 -8.78 -10.50 -9.58
C THR A 88 -9.72 -9.31 -9.55
N HIS A 89 -9.63 -8.49 -8.49
CA HIS A 89 -10.45 -7.31 -8.26
C HIS A 89 -9.58 -6.26 -7.56
N TYR A 90 -9.83 -5.00 -7.90
CA TYR A 90 -9.30 -3.83 -7.21
C TYR A 90 -10.37 -3.24 -6.29
N PRO A 91 -10.01 -2.35 -5.34
CA PRO A 91 -10.98 -1.74 -4.44
C PRO A 91 -12.01 -0.97 -5.25
N GLU A 92 -13.30 -1.29 -5.09
CA GLU A 92 -14.41 -0.55 -5.69
C GLU A 92 -14.41 0.91 -5.23
N ARG A 93 -15.15 1.76 -5.95
CA ARG A 93 -15.19 3.21 -5.74
C ARG A 93 -15.30 3.64 -4.28
N ASP A 94 -16.31 3.11 -3.57
CA ASP A 94 -16.59 3.52 -2.18
C ASP A 94 -15.48 3.08 -1.23
N THR A 95 -14.88 1.90 -1.48
CA THR A 95 -13.71 1.42 -0.73
C THR A 95 -12.49 2.28 -1.03
N PHE A 96 -12.25 2.63 -2.29
CA PHE A 96 -11.15 3.51 -2.69
C PHE A 96 -11.28 4.91 -2.09
N GLN A 97 -12.51 5.45 -2.00
CA GLN A 97 -12.76 6.73 -1.34
C GLN A 97 -12.33 6.71 0.13
N LYS A 98 -12.71 5.65 0.85
CA LYS A 98 -12.32 5.45 2.24
C LYS A 98 -10.81 5.29 2.42
N LEU A 99 -10.15 4.54 1.52
CA LEU A 99 -8.69 4.43 1.50
C LEU A 99 -8.02 5.79 1.25
N LEU A 100 -8.58 6.62 0.37
CA LEU A 100 -8.11 7.98 0.13
C LEU A 100 -8.25 8.88 1.35
N GLU A 101 -9.38 8.81 2.05
CA GLU A 101 -9.58 9.54 3.30
C GLU A 101 -8.58 9.10 4.39
N LEU A 102 -8.37 7.80 4.54
CA LEU A 102 -7.36 7.27 5.46
C LEU A 102 -5.95 7.71 5.09
N SER A 103 -5.61 7.76 3.79
CA SER A 103 -4.28 8.19 3.35
C SER A 103 -3.94 9.63 3.74
N LYS A 104 -4.96 10.49 3.92
CA LYS A 104 -4.81 11.87 4.41
C LYS A 104 -4.58 11.95 5.92
N THR A 105 -4.73 10.84 6.65
CA THR A 105 -4.65 10.76 8.12
C THR A 105 -3.51 9.83 8.59
N ASN A 106 -2.34 9.94 7.95
CA ASN A 106 -1.14 9.13 8.25
C ASN A 106 -1.34 7.62 8.12
N HIS A 107 -2.23 7.19 7.21
CA HIS A 107 -2.22 5.82 6.70
C HIS A 107 -1.43 5.78 5.39
N HIS A 108 -0.51 4.84 5.25
CA HIS A 108 0.07 4.52 3.97
C HIS A 108 -0.70 3.34 3.39
N VAL A 109 -1.28 3.52 2.20
CA VAL A 109 -2.01 2.46 1.50
C VAL A 109 -1.14 1.95 0.37
N TYR A 110 -0.86 0.65 0.35
CA TYR A 110 -0.04 0.01 -0.67
C TYR A 110 -0.89 -0.99 -1.45
N PHE A 111 -0.90 -0.87 -2.78
CA PHE A 111 -1.61 -1.78 -3.67
C PHE A 111 -0.66 -2.88 -4.15
N TYR A 112 -0.77 -4.06 -3.56
CA TYR A 112 0.11 -5.20 -3.82
C TYR A 112 -0.48 -6.14 -4.89
N PHE A 113 -0.32 -5.73 -6.15
CA PHE A 113 -0.65 -6.52 -7.35
C PHE A 113 0.14 -7.83 -7.44
N ILE A 114 -0.57 -8.95 -7.55
CA ILE A 114 0.01 -10.27 -7.85
C ILE A 114 -0.89 -11.07 -8.78
N ASP A 115 -0.27 -11.78 -9.71
CA ASP A 115 -0.96 -12.73 -10.59
C ASP A 115 -1.49 -13.95 -9.82
N GLU A 116 -2.53 -14.58 -10.37
CA GLU A 116 -3.06 -15.83 -9.84
C GLU A 116 -1.99 -16.94 -9.83
N GLY A 117 -1.86 -17.62 -8.68
CA GLY A 117 -0.83 -18.66 -8.48
C GLY A 117 0.59 -18.13 -8.24
N ASN A 118 0.84 -16.83 -8.38
CA ASN A 118 2.15 -16.23 -8.22
C ASN A 118 2.33 -15.55 -6.84
N LYS A 119 3.58 -15.53 -6.36
CA LYS A 119 3.98 -14.88 -5.09
C LYS A 119 4.70 -13.55 -5.29
N LYS A 120 5.06 -13.22 -6.53
CA LYS A 120 5.83 -12.04 -6.94
C LYS A 120 5.25 -11.53 -8.25
N SER A 121 5.41 -10.23 -8.49
CA SER A 121 5.05 -9.59 -9.76
C SER A 121 6.18 -8.70 -10.23
N LYS A 122 6.13 -8.24 -11.48
CA LYS A 122 7.04 -7.15 -11.93
C LYS A 122 6.75 -5.84 -11.19
N LEU A 123 5.55 -5.73 -10.62
CA LEU A 123 5.06 -4.57 -9.91
C LEU A 123 5.37 -4.58 -8.42
N ASN A 124 5.60 -5.75 -7.82
CA ASN A 124 5.88 -5.89 -6.41
C ASN A 124 6.89 -7.01 -6.15
N SER A 125 7.85 -6.76 -5.27
CA SER A 125 8.82 -7.77 -4.89
C SER A 125 9.05 -7.78 -3.38
N LEU A 126 9.51 -8.94 -2.92
CA LEU A 126 9.84 -9.19 -1.53
C LEU A 126 11.28 -9.67 -1.47
N SER A 127 12.06 -9.04 -0.60
CA SER A 127 13.43 -9.46 -0.30
C SER A 127 13.69 -9.39 1.19
N ILE A 128 14.54 -10.28 1.69
CA ILE A 128 14.97 -10.31 3.08
C ILE A 128 16.49 -10.20 3.10
N LYS A 129 17.02 -9.20 3.80
CA LYS A 129 18.46 -9.01 3.96
C LYS A 129 18.75 -8.54 5.38
N ASN A 130 19.64 -9.24 6.08
CA ASN A 130 20.05 -8.92 7.45
C ASN A 130 18.85 -8.72 8.40
N GLY A 131 17.88 -9.64 8.38
CA GLY A 131 16.67 -9.56 9.23
C GLY A 131 15.65 -8.50 8.82
N ILE A 132 15.93 -7.70 7.78
CA ILE A 132 15.00 -6.68 7.27
C ILE A 132 14.25 -7.22 6.07
N LEU A 133 12.93 -7.24 6.19
CA LEU A 133 12.01 -7.55 5.11
C LEU A 133 11.70 -6.26 4.32
N THR A 134 12.11 -6.19 3.06
CA THR A 134 11.77 -5.07 2.18
C THR A 134 10.67 -5.49 1.21
N LEU A 135 9.53 -4.80 1.28
CA LEU A 135 8.45 -4.87 0.30
C LEU A 135 8.63 -3.74 -0.69
N ARG A 136 8.99 -4.08 -1.93
CA ARG A 136 8.96 -3.13 -3.03
C ARG A 136 7.54 -3.07 -3.58
N VAL A 137 6.97 -1.88 -3.64
CA VAL A 137 5.63 -1.61 -4.19
C VAL A 137 5.71 -0.51 -5.24
N SER A 138 4.97 -0.67 -6.34
CA SER A 138 4.92 0.35 -7.40
C SER A 138 3.75 1.32 -7.26
N HIS A 139 2.65 0.90 -6.64
CA HIS A 139 1.37 1.60 -6.65
C HIS A 139 0.94 1.80 -5.20
N TYR A 140 0.75 3.05 -4.80
CA TYR A 140 0.47 3.38 -3.42
C TYR A 140 -0.19 4.76 -3.29
N LEU A 141 -0.79 5.00 -2.13
CA LEU A 141 -1.53 6.22 -1.81
C LEU A 141 -1.08 6.72 -0.43
N ILE A 142 -0.54 7.94 -0.40
CA ILE A 142 0.03 8.58 0.79
C ILE A 142 -0.34 10.06 0.75
N GLY A 143 -0.81 10.60 1.88
CA GLY A 143 -1.11 12.03 2.01
C GLY A 143 -2.22 12.51 1.07
N GLY A 144 -3.14 11.63 0.66
CA GLY A 144 -4.17 11.96 -0.32
C GLY A 144 -3.69 11.99 -1.77
N GLN A 145 -2.46 11.58 -2.05
CA GLN A 145 -1.89 11.52 -3.41
C GLN A 145 -1.62 10.08 -3.83
N LEU A 146 -2.01 9.76 -5.06
CA LEU A 146 -1.76 8.47 -5.68
C LEU A 146 -0.39 8.50 -6.36
N TYR A 147 0.38 7.44 -6.23
CA TYR A 147 1.72 7.33 -6.80
C TYR A 147 1.86 6.08 -7.65
N LYS A 148 2.71 6.20 -8.69
CA LYS A 148 3.18 5.10 -9.52
C LYS A 148 4.69 5.21 -9.68
N ASN A 149 5.43 4.24 -9.19
CA ASN A 149 6.89 4.16 -9.27
C ASN A 149 7.57 5.47 -8.80
N GLY A 150 7.21 5.95 -7.60
CA GLY A 150 7.76 7.18 -7.01
C GLY A 150 7.11 8.48 -7.47
N ASN A 151 6.38 8.48 -8.58
CA ASN A 151 5.83 9.70 -9.17
C ASN A 151 4.36 9.85 -8.84
N CYS A 152 3.90 11.07 -8.55
CA CYS A 152 2.48 11.36 -8.40
C CYS A 152 1.74 10.99 -9.70
N TYR A 153 0.66 10.25 -9.60
CA TYR A 153 -0.08 9.70 -10.73
C TYR A 153 -1.48 10.31 -10.77
N ALA A 154 -1.80 10.96 -11.90
CA ALA A 154 -3.12 11.50 -12.21
C ALA A 154 -3.79 12.19 -11.00
N PRO A 155 -3.22 13.29 -10.47
CA PRO A 155 -3.85 14.01 -9.38
C PRO A 155 -5.25 14.46 -9.80
N LYS A 156 -6.24 14.31 -8.90
CA LYS A 156 -7.61 14.75 -9.17
C LYS A 156 -7.63 16.25 -9.49
N GLY A 157 -8.27 16.64 -10.59
CA GLY A 157 -8.47 18.05 -10.92
C GLY A 157 -9.29 18.78 -9.85
N GLU A 158 -9.11 20.10 -9.71
CA GLU A 158 -9.84 20.90 -8.71
C GLU A 158 -11.36 20.76 -8.88
N ASP A 159 -11.86 20.92 -10.11
CA ASP A 159 -13.28 20.82 -10.48
C ASP A 159 -13.74 19.41 -10.88
N GLU A 160 -12.84 18.42 -10.84
CA GLU A 160 -13.17 17.05 -11.24
C GLU A 160 -13.94 16.32 -10.13
N SER A 161 -15.04 15.65 -10.49
CA SER A 161 -15.78 14.82 -9.53
C SER A 161 -14.97 13.58 -9.16
N PHE A 162 -15.12 13.11 -7.93
CA PHE A 162 -14.44 11.88 -7.49
C PHE A 162 -14.83 10.66 -8.34
N GLU A 163 -16.10 10.59 -8.76
CA GLU A 163 -16.60 9.55 -9.66
C GLU A 163 -15.83 9.49 -10.97
N HIS A 164 -15.73 10.63 -11.67
CA HIS A 164 -15.07 10.71 -12.96
C HIS A 164 -13.58 10.35 -12.83
N TRP A 165 -12.94 10.87 -11.79
CA TRP A 165 -11.55 10.57 -11.51
C TRP A 165 -11.33 9.07 -11.25
N TYR A 166 -12.18 8.45 -10.43
CA TYR A 166 -12.07 7.03 -10.13
C TYR A 166 -12.30 6.16 -11.38
N GLN A 167 -13.31 6.46 -12.21
CA GLN A 167 -13.54 5.77 -13.49
C GLN A 167 -12.31 5.82 -14.43
N TYR A 168 -11.58 6.95 -14.43
CA TYR A 168 -10.31 7.04 -15.13
C TYR A 168 -9.25 6.09 -14.53
N LEU A 169 -9.15 6.01 -13.20
CA LEU A 169 -8.19 5.16 -12.50
C LEU A 169 -8.46 3.65 -12.69
N GLU A 170 -9.73 3.24 -12.78
CA GLU A 170 -10.11 1.84 -13.01
C GLU A 170 -9.33 1.22 -14.18
N ASN A 171 -9.28 1.93 -15.31
CA ASN A 171 -8.59 1.45 -16.51
C ASN A 171 -7.10 1.81 -16.49
N SER A 172 -6.77 3.06 -16.20
CA SER A 172 -5.42 3.60 -16.39
C SER A 172 -4.42 3.15 -15.32
N TYR A 173 -4.91 2.89 -14.11
CA TYR A 173 -4.11 2.56 -12.94
C TYR A 173 -4.29 1.08 -12.56
N PHE A 174 -5.51 0.65 -12.22
CA PHE A 174 -5.75 -0.67 -11.66
C PHE A 174 -5.72 -1.79 -12.70
N THR A 175 -6.57 -1.71 -13.72
CA THR A 175 -6.66 -2.74 -14.78
C THR A 175 -5.31 -2.89 -15.48
N ASN A 176 -4.68 -1.78 -15.86
CA ASN A 176 -3.35 -1.81 -16.48
C ASN A 176 -2.26 -2.42 -15.58
N ALA A 177 -2.34 -2.21 -14.26
CA ALA A 177 -1.40 -2.82 -13.33
C ALA A 177 -1.67 -4.33 -13.18
N MET A 178 -2.92 -4.75 -13.10
CA MET A 178 -3.30 -6.16 -13.05
C MET A 178 -2.83 -6.93 -14.29
N GLU A 179 -3.00 -6.37 -15.50
CA GLU A 179 -2.52 -6.98 -16.74
C GLU A 179 -0.99 -7.12 -16.83
N ARG A 180 -0.25 -6.38 -15.99
CA ARG A 180 1.22 -6.31 -15.99
C ARG A 180 1.86 -6.97 -14.78
N ALA A 181 1.07 -7.51 -13.85
CA ALA A 181 1.57 -8.18 -12.66
C ALA A 181 2.43 -9.40 -13.05
#